data_AF-A0A7R8ZHX0-F1
#
_entry.id   AF-A0A7R8ZHX0-F1
#
_cell.length_a   1.000
_cell.length_b   1.000
_cell.length_c   1.000
_cell.angle_alpha   90.00
_cell.angle_beta   90.00
_cell.angle_gamma   90.00
#
_symmetry.space_group_name_H-M   'P 1'
#
loop_
_entity.id
_entity.type
_entity.pdbx_description
1 polymer ?
#
loop_
_entity_poly.entity_id
_entity_poly.type
_entity_poly.pdbx_seq_one_letter_code
_entity_poly.pdbx_strand_id
1 'polypeptide(L)'
;MRGKGLDNVLLVRDYNLMTWLGANSFRTSHYPYAEETLLMADQEGFMVIDESPACSLDGFDVILLEEHKAMLQEMVLRDKNHPSVIMWSLANEPRTDKPEAEDYF
;
A
#
# COMPACT_ATOMS: atom_id res chain seq x y z
N MET A 1 22.73 -7.85 -7.65
CA MET A 1 21.44 -7.13 -7.57
C MET A 1 20.77 -7.53 -6.27
N ARG A 2 20.49 -6.58 -5.37
CA ARG A 2 19.64 -6.83 -4.20
C ARG A 2 18.20 -6.76 -4.73
N GLY A 3 17.44 -7.85 -4.60
CA GLY A 3 16.10 -7.98 -5.18
C GLY A 3 15.07 -7.18 -4.36
N LYS A 4 13.98 -7.83 -3.94
CA LYS A 4 12.92 -7.21 -3.11
C LYS A 4 13.28 -7.06 -1.62
N GLY A 5 14.52 -7.33 -1.23
CA GLY A 5 14.95 -7.20 0.17
C GLY A 5 15.11 -5.74 0.54
N LEU A 6 14.67 -5.36 1.75
CA LEU A 6 14.84 -4.00 2.26
C LEU A 6 16.33 -3.62 2.30
N ASP A 7 16.63 -2.42 1.80
CA ASP A 7 17.96 -1.82 1.83
C ASP A 7 17.83 -0.36 2.27
N ASN A 8 18.24 -0.08 3.50
CA ASN A 8 18.13 1.26 4.09
C ASN A 8 18.87 2.34 3.28
N VAL A 9 19.93 1.98 2.56
CA VAL A 9 20.67 2.93 1.71
C VAL A 9 19.82 3.35 0.51
N LEU A 10 19.08 2.41 -0.07
CA LEU A 10 18.16 2.70 -1.17
C LEU A 10 16.94 3.47 -0.67
N LEU A 11 16.39 3.10 0.49
CA LEU A 11 15.28 3.83 1.11
C LEU A 11 15.62 5.31 1.32
N VAL A 12 16.75 5.60 1.98
CA VAL A 12 17.20 6.98 2.20
C VAL A 12 17.41 7.71 0.87
N ARG A 13 17.98 7.04 -0.13
CA ARG A 13 18.14 7.63 -1.46
C ARG A 13 16.79 8.00 -2.09
N ASP A 14 15.80 7.11 -2.03
CA ASP A 14 14.49 7.33 -2.64
C ASP A 14 13.78 8.52 -1.99
N TYR A 15 13.81 8.63 -0.65
CA TYR A 15 13.27 9.79 0.07
C TYR A 15 13.98 11.10 -0.30
N ASN A 16 15.31 11.10 -0.36
CA ASN A 16 16.05 12.29 -0.79
C ASN A 16 15.69 12.73 -2.21
N LEU A 17 15.47 11.77 -3.13
CA LEU A 17 15.03 12.09 -4.49
C LEU A 17 13.62 12.66 -4.51
N MET A 18 12.69 12.10 -3.73
CA MET A 18 11.33 12.64 -3.61
C MET A 18 11.34 14.06 -3.04
N THR A 19 12.12 14.31 -1.99
CA THR A 19 12.30 15.65 -1.42
C THR A 19 12.91 16.62 -2.42
N TRP A 20 13.91 16.19 -3.19
CA TRP A 20 14.53 17.02 -4.24
C TRP A 20 13.53 17.39 -5.35
N LEU A 21 12.61 16.49 -5.68
CA LEU A 21 11.50 16.76 -6.62
C LEU A 21 10.42 17.68 -6.03
N GLY A 22 10.44 17.92 -4.72
CA GLY A 22 9.38 18.66 -4.01
C GLY A 22 8.11 17.83 -3.81
N ALA A 23 8.19 16.50 -3.88
CA ALA A 23 7.07 15.63 -3.55
C ALA A 23 6.80 15.66 -2.04
N ASN A 24 5.53 15.52 -1.67
CA ASN A 24 5.06 15.48 -0.28
C ASN A 24 4.18 14.26 0.01
N SER A 25 3.93 13.42 -1.00
CA SER A 25 3.10 12.23 -0.88
C SER A 25 3.49 11.16 -1.86
N PHE A 26 3.28 9.89 -1.49
CA PHE A 26 3.38 8.76 -2.39
C PHE A 26 2.34 7.68 -2.06
N ARG A 27 2.16 6.73 -2.99
CA ARG A 27 1.27 5.57 -2.84
C ARG A 27 2.12 4.31 -2.83
N THR A 28 1.90 3.41 -1.87
CA THR A 28 2.47 2.06 -1.94
C THR A 28 1.72 1.32 -3.05
N SER A 29 2.43 0.77 -4.05
CA SER A 29 1.78 0.07 -5.17
C SER A 29 2.62 -1.15 -5.56
N HIS A 30 2.07 -2.37 -5.67
CA HIS A 30 0.73 -2.83 -5.29
C HIS A 30 0.82 -3.84 -4.14
N TYR A 31 1.59 -3.51 -3.10
CA TYR A 31 1.73 -4.34 -1.89
C TYR A 31 2.01 -3.41 -0.70
N PRO A 32 1.66 -3.81 0.52
CA PRO A 32 2.12 -3.12 1.72
C PRO A 32 3.65 -3.13 1.74
N TYR A 33 4.26 -1.96 1.91
CA TYR A 33 5.72 -1.85 1.98
C TYR A 33 6.22 -2.36 3.35
N ALA A 34 7.54 -2.48 3.46
CA ALA A 34 8.19 -2.74 4.75
C ALA A 34 7.89 -1.59 5.72
N GLU A 35 7.70 -1.91 7.01
CA GLU A 35 7.35 -0.96 8.08
C GLU A 35 8.36 0.20 8.16
N GLU A 36 9.64 -0.07 7.88
CA GLU A 36 10.70 0.93 7.84
C GLU A 36 10.44 2.04 6.81
N THR A 37 9.68 1.75 5.75
CA THR A 37 9.28 2.77 4.77
C THR A 37 8.31 3.76 5.39
N LEU A 38 7.34 3.30 6.18
CA LEU A 38 6.36 4.16 6.85
C LEU A 38 7.00 4.93 8.00
N LEU A 39 7.94 4.31 8.74
CA LEU A 39 8.74 5.02 9.75
C LEU A 39 9.54 6.18 9.13
N MET A 40 10.11 5.98 7.94
CA MET A 40 10.80 7.06 7.24
C MET A 40 9.82 8.15 6.78
N ALA A 41 8.61 7.78 6.32
CA ALA A 41 7.58 8.75 5.94
C ALA A 41 7.16 9.62 7.13
N ASP A 42 6.99 9.02 8.31
CA ASP A 42 6.67 9.73 9.55
C ASP A 42 7.77 10.73 9.94
N GLN A 43 9.04 10.35 9.74
CA GLN A 43 10.20 11.17 10.08
C GLN A 43 10.41 12.33 9.10
N GLU A 44 10.32 12.06 7.81
CA GLU A 44 10.59 13.02 6.73
C GLU A 44 9.37 13.89 6.38
N GLY A 45 8.19 13.53 6.87
CA GLY A 45 6.95 14.30 6.66
C GLY A 45 6.27 14.05 5.32
N PHE A 46 6.19 12.79 4.90
CA PHE A 46 5.46 12.38 3.70
C PHE A 46 4.07 11.86 4.03
N MET A 47 3.09 12.18 3.19
CA MET A 47 1.76 11.57 3.23
C MET A 47 1.73 10.28 2.40
N VAL A 48 1.21 9.20 2.98
CA VAL A 48 1.22 7.88 2.36
C VAL A 48 -0.22 7.40 2.11
N ILE A 49 -0.47 6.93 0.90
CA ILE A 49 -1.64 6.12 0.56
C ILE A 49 -1.17 4.66 0.59
N ASP A 50 -1.62 3.91 1.59
CA ASP A 50 -1.20 2.52 1.76
C ASP A 50 -2.17 1.55 1.09
N GLU A 51 -1.66 0.61 0.31
CA GLU A 51 -2.44 -0.22 -0.60
C GLU A 51 -2.35 -1.70 -0.31
N SER A 52 -3.53 -2.33 -0.33
CA SER A 52 -3.62 -3.78 -0.28
C SER A 52 -3.11 -4.43 -1.58
N PRO A 53 -2.67 -5.70 -1.53
CA PRO A 53 -2.11 -6.38 -2.69
C PRO A 53 -3.13 -6.81 -3.76
N ALA A 54 -4.39 -6.39 -3.62
CA ALA A 54 -5.46 -6.67 -4.57
C ALA A 54 -5.29 -5.85 -5.86
N CYS A 55 -4.50 -6.37 -6.80
CA CYS A 55 -4.34 -5.77 -8.13
C CYS A 55 -4.95 -6.67 -9.22
N SER A 56 -5.69 -6.06 -10.15
CA SER A 56 -6.30 -6.76 -11.29
C SER A 56 -7.19 -7.95 -10.88
N LEU A 57 -8.01 -7.77 -9.83
CA LEU A 57 -8.97 -8.79 -9.41
C LEU A 57 -9.98 -9.09 -10.53
N ASP A 58 -10.13 -10.37 -10.87
CA ASP A 58 -10.97 -10.84 -11.99
C ASP A 58 -12.05 -11.84 -11.56
N GLY A 59 -11.92 -12.49 -10.39
CA GLY A 59 -12.93 -13.41 -9.85
C GLY A 59 -13.34 -12.99 -8.46
N PHE A 60 -14.61 -12.65 -8.25
CA PHE A 60 -15.13 -12.18 -6.97
C PHE A 60 -15.86 -13.31 -6.25
N ASP A 61 -15.09 -14.25 -5.69
CA ASP A 61 -15.65 -15.33 -4.87
C ASP A 61 -15.57 -15.03 -3.37
N VAL A 62 -16.31 -15.81 -2.58
CA VAL A 62 -16.37 -15.64 -1.12
C VAL A 62 -15.02 -15.92 -0.46
N ILE A 63 -14.19 -16.79 -1.05
CA ILE A 63 -12.89 -17.15 -0.49
C ILE A 63 -11.93 -15.96 -0.62
N LEU A 64 -11.86 -15.36 -1.81
CA LEU A 64 -11.08 -14.17 -2.09
C LEU A 64 -11.55 -13.00 -1.24
N LEU A 65 -12.87 -12.84 -1.04
CA LEU A 65 -13.39 -11.78 -0.19
C LEU A 65 -12.87 -11.89 1.25
N GLU A 66 -12.90 -13.09 1.81
CA GLU A 66 -12.42 -13.31 3.18
C GLU A 66 -10.89 -13.16 3.29
N GLU A 67 -10.12 -13.62 2.29
CA GLU A 67 -8.68 -13.38 2.23
C GLU A 67 -8.34 -11.89 2.09
N HIS A 68 -9.07 -11.17 1.24
CA HIS A 68 -8.86 -9.73 1.04
C HIS A 68 -9.18 -8.93 2.30
N LYS A 69 -10.28 -9.25 3.00
CA LYS A 69 -10.61 -8.66 4.30
C LYS A 69 -9.54 -8.94 5.35
N ALA A 70 -9.03 -10.18 5.42
CA ALA A 70 -7.99 -10.54 6.36
C ALA A 70 -6.70 -9.72 6.10
N MET A 71 -6.26 -9.62 4.85
CA MET A 71 -5.10 -8.81 4.47
C MET A 71 -5.30 -7.33 4.79
N LEU A 72 -6.48 -6.77 4.52
CA LEU A 72 -6.81 -5.38 4.85
C LEU A 72 -6.78 -5.15 6.37
N GLN A 73 -7.33 -6.08 7.15
CA GLN A 73 -7.30 -6.00 8.61
C GLN A 73 -5.86 -6.06 9.13
N GLU A 74 -5.02 -6.94 8.61
CA GLU A 74 -3.61 -7.04 8.99
C GLU A 74 -2.84 -5.75 8.67
N MET A 75 -3.01 -5.21 7.45
CA MET A 75 -2.40 -3.95 7.02
C MET A 75 -2.82 -2.79 7.95
N VAL A 76 -4.12 -2.59 8.15
CA VAL A 76 -4.62 -1.51 9.01
C VAL A 76 -4.17 -1.70 10.47
N LEU A 77 -4.22 -2.93 11.01
CA LEU A 77 -3.82 -3.17 12.40
C LEU A 77 -2.34 -2.89 12.64
N ARG A 78 -1.49 -3.22 11.66
CA ARG A 78 -0.06 -2.94 11.67
C ARG A 78 0.19 -1.44 11.57
N ASP A 79 -0.43 -0.79 10.58
CA ASP A 79 0.03 0.52 10.11
C ASP A 79 -0.76 1.71 10.67
N LYS A 80 -1.90 1.49 11.35
CA LYS A 80 -2.75 2.55 11.94
C LYS A 80 -2.06 3.57 12.86
N ASN A 81 -0.87 3.23 13.38
CA ASN A 81 -0.12 4.10 14.30
C ASN A 81 0.87 5.01 13.56
N HIS A 82 1.01 4.88 12.23
CA HIS A 82 1.83 5.77 11.41
C HIS A 82 1.03 7.03 11.03
N PRO A 83 1.34 8.21 11.56
CA PRO A 83 0.64 9.44 11.21
C PRO A 83 0.82 9.84 9.73
N SER A 84 1.84 9.33 9.04
CA SER A 84 2.02 9.51 7.61
C SER A 84 0.93 8.86 6.77
N VAL A 85 0.28 7.78 7.26
CA VAL A 85 -0.76 7.08 6.49
C VAL A 85 -2.08 7.84 6.57
N ILE A 86 -2.49 8.42 5.44
CA ILE A 86 -3.69 9.26 5.36
C ILE A 86 -4.87 8.58 4.65
N MET A 87 -4.61 7.51 3.90
CA MET A 87 -5.62 6.80 3.11
C MET A 87 -5.23 5.33 2.93
N TRP A 88 -6.23 4.46 2.96
CA TRP A 88 -6.08 3.03 2.69
C TRP A 88 -6.72 2.70 1.33
N SER A 89 -5.93 2.21 0.39
CA SER A 89 -6.38 1.76 -0.93
C SER A 89 -6.78 0.29 -0.87
N LEU A 90 -8.05 0.03 -1.21
CA LEU A 90 -8.63 -1.31 -1.16
C LEU A 90 -8.11 -2.20 -2.30
N ALA A 91 -8.07 -1.70 -3.53
CA ALA A 91 -7.66 -2.47 -4.70
C ALA A 91 -7.19 -1.54 -5.83
N ASN A 92 -6.35 -2.08 -6.72
CA ASN A 92 -5.93 -1.43 -7.95
C ASN A 92 -6.53 -2.14 -9.18
N GLU A 93 -7.23 -1.38 -10.02
CA GLU A 93 -7.81 -1.84 -11.29
C GLU A 93 -8.59 -3.19 -11.23
N PRO A 94 -9.51 -3.38 -10.26
CA PRO A 94 -10.37 -4.55 -10.28
C PRO A 94 -11.31 -4.52 -11.50
N ARG A 95 -11.73 -5.70 -11.97
CA ARG A 95 -12.70 -5.88 -13.06
C ARG A 95 -14.13 -5.56 -12.60
N THR A 96 -14.38 -4.29 -12.31
CA THR A 96 -15.67 -3.78 -11.83
C THR A 96 -16.78 -3.82 -12.88
N ASP A 97 -16.46 -4.20 -14.12
CA ASP A 97 -17.43 -4.45 -15.18
C ASP A 97 -18.25 -5.73 -14.98
N LYS A 98 -17.83 -6.59 -14.05
CA LYS A 98 -18.51 -7.85 -13.72
C LYS A 98 -19.62 -7.64 -12.68
N PRO A 99 -20.80 -8.26 -12.84
CA PRO A 99 -21.89 -8.16 -11.85
C PRO A 99 -21.48 -8.57 -10.44
N GLU A 100 -20.60 -9.56 -10.32
CA GLU A 100 -20.12 -10.08 -9.03
C GLU A 100 -19.27 -9.06 -8.25
N ALA A 101 -18.76 -8.01 -8.91
CA ALA A 101 -18.01 -6.95 -8.26
C ALA A 101 -18.89 -6.09 -7.34
N GLU A 102 -20.19 -5.98 -7.62
CA GLU A 102 -21.13 -5.17 -6.84
C GLU A 102 -21.31 -5.72 -5.41
N ASP A 103 -21.37 -7.05 -5.27
CA ASP A 103 -21.50 -7.71 -3.96
C ASP A 103 -20.16 -7.77 -3.19
N TYR A 104 -19.04 -7.53 -3.88
CA TYR A 104 -17.69 -7.68 -3.32
C TYR A 104 -17.15 -6.43 -2.63
N PHE A 105 -17.41 -5.24 -3.20
CA PHE A 105 -16.91 -3.94 -2.72
C PHE A 105 -17.94 -3.20 -1.85
#